data_AF-A0A7C7VIZ3-F1
#
_entry.id   AF-A0A7C7VIZ3-F1
#
_cell.length_a   1.000
_cell.length_b   1.000
_cell.length_c   1.000
_cell.angle_alpha   90.00
_cell.angle_beta   90.00
_cell.angle_gamma   90.00
#
_symmetry.space_group_name_H-M   'P 1'
#
loop_
_entity.id
_entity.type
_entity.pdbx_description
1 polymer ?
#
loop_
_entity_poly.entity_id
_entity_poly.type
_entity_poly.pdbx_seq_one_letter_code
_entity_poly.pdbx_strand_id
1 'polypeptide(L)'
;MLASYSGTIVGPVANYLLANQEYRAGKLDEAAATYQSRTSSVDRHLKDLQNFGVASINFQQEKYADAISILEGMQTEQSFLNEDLYILLGLSYEKSDQPEKAIATYENMIQLLQRSFFKPWAEERLLRLRNNAKS
;
A
#
# COMPACT_ATOMS: atom_id res chain seq x y z
N MET A 1 34.83 -23.62 -2.09
CA MET A 1 33.69 -23.72 -1.15
C MET A 1 32.87 -22.44 -1.31
N LEU A 2 31.89 -22.45 -2.22
CA LEU A 2 31.04 -21.28 -2.54
C LEU A 2 29.81 -21.28 -1.62
N ALA A 3 30.04 -21.02 -0.35
CA ALA A 3 28.96 -20.90 0.63
C ALA A 3 28.23 -19.56 0.44
N SER A 4 26.94 -19.66 0.06
CA SER A 4 25.83 -18.76 0.41
C SER A 4 25.97 -17.26 0.11
N TYR A 5 25.90 -16.88 -1.17
CA TYR A 5 25.46 -15.53 -1.56
C TYR A 5 23.94 -15.31 -1.40
N SER A 6 23.17 -16.37 -1.11
CA SER A 6 21.72 -16.34 -0.95
C SER A 6 21.23 -15.66 0.35
N GLY A 7 22.14 -15.36 1.28
CA GLY A 7 21.79 -14.97 2.65
C GLY A 7 21.84 -13.48 2.97
N THR A 8 22.39 -12.61 2.13
CA THR A 8 22.74 -11.25 2.60
C THR A 8 21.78 -10.13 2.20
N ILE A 9 21.31 -9.99 0.96
CA ILE A 9 20.29 -8.98 0.57
C ILE A 9 19.51 -9.44 -0.68
N VAL A 10 20.13 -10.33 -1.48
CA VAL A 10 19.63 -10.77 -2.79
C VAL A 10 18.30 -11.51 -2.72
N GLY A 11 18.07 -12.34 -1.70
CA GLY A 11 16.83 -13.13 -1.57
C GLY A 11 15.58 -12.25 -1.47
N PRO A 12 15.47 -11.36 -0.46
CA PRO A 12 14.32 -10.48 -0.32
C PRO A 12 14.07 -9.56 -1.54
N VAL A 13 15.13 -8.99 -2.12
CA VAL A 13 15.02 -8.11 -3.30
C VAL A 13 14.58 -8.90 -4.53
N ALA A 14 15.15 -10.09 -4.78
CA ALA A 14 14.75 -10.94 -5.89
C ALA A 14 13.28 -11.36 -5.78
N ASN A 15 12.81 -11.68 -4.58
CA ASN A 15 11.40 -12.03 -4.34
C ASN A 15 10.48 -10.83 -4.58
N TYR A 16 10.86 -9.62 -4.14
CA TYR A 16 10.09 -8.42 -4.47
C TYR A 16 9.99 -8.19 -6.00
N LEU A 17 11.09 -8.36 -6.72
CA LEU A 17 11.09 -8.20 -8.18
C LEU A 17 10.27 -9.29 -8.87
N LEU A 18 10.34 -10.54 -8.42
CA LEU A 18 9.53 -11.65 -8.93
C LEU A 18 8.04 -11.41 -8.70
N ALA A 19 7.65 -11.05 -7.48
CA ALA A 19 6.27 -10.73 -7.13
C ALA A 19 5.72 -9.58 -7.99
N ASN A 20 6.54 -8.55 -8.27
CA ASN A 20 6.16 -7.49 -9.20
C ASN A 20 5.88 -8.01 -10.63
N GLN A 21 6.63 -9.00 -11.11
CA GLN A 21 6.38 -9.62 -12.42
C GLN A 21 5.10 -10.44 -12.41
N GLU A 22 4.87 -11.22 -11.35
CA GLU A 22 3.64 -12.00 -11.16
C GLU A 22 2.41 -11.10 -11.10
N TYR A 23 2.49 -10.00 -10.33
CA TYR A 23 1.45 -8.98 -10.23
C TYR A 23 1.11 -8.38 -11.60
N ARG A 24 2.13 -7.97 -12.36
CA ARG A 24 1.94 -7.43 -13.73
C ARG A 24 1.38 -8.46 -14.70
N ALA A 25 1.62 -9.75 -14.46
CA ALA A 25 1.05 -10.84 -15.23
C ALA A 25 -0.39 -11.22 -14.78
N GLY A 26 -0.95 -10.54 -13.78
CA GLY A 26 -2.29 -10.82 -13.24
C GLY A 26 -2.36 -12.05 -12.33
N LYS A 27 -1.21 -12.62 -11.94
CA LYS A 27 -1.08 -13.76 -11.03
C LYS A 27 -1.11 -13.28 -9.59
N LEU A 28 -2.27 -12.79 -9.16
CA LEU A 28 -2.40 -12.01 -7.93
C LEU A 28 -2.11 -12.85 -6.68
N ASP A 29 -2.60 -14.09 -6.62
CA ASP A 29 -2.39 -14.96 -5.44
C ASP A 29 -0.92 -15.42 -5.34
N GLU A 30 -0.29 -15.73 -6.47
CA GLU A 30 1.14 -16.05 -6.51
C GLU A 30 1.99 -14.84 -6.10
N ALA A 31 1.69 -13.66 -6.63
CA ALA A 31 2.38 -12.43 -6.27
C ALA A 31 2.30 -12.15 -4.76
N ALA A 32 1.11 -12.29 -4.17
CA ALA A 32 0.91 -12.11 -2.73
C ALA A 32 1.74 -13.10 -1.91
N ALA A 33 1.73 -14.38 -2.30
CA ALA A 33 2.53 -15.41 -1.64
C ALA A 33 4.04 -15.12 -1.75
N THR A 34 4.50 -14.65 -2.91
CA THR A 34 5.91 -14.30 -3.14
C THR A 34 6.34 -13.08 -2.31
N TYR A 35 5.52 -12.02 -2.25
CA TYR A 35 5.77 -10.86 -1.38
C TYR A 35 5.87 -11.26 0.11
N GLN A 36 5.04 -12.20 0.57
CA GLN A 36 4.98 -12.64 1.96
C GLN A 36 5.94 -13.77 2.32
N SER A 37 6.80 -14.19 1.38
CA SER A 37 7.73 -15.30 1.61
C SER A 37 8.64 -15.04 2.81
N ARG A 38 8.91 -16.10 3.60
CA ARG A 38 9.65 -16.06 4.88
C ARG A 38 11.12 -15.61 4.78
N THR A 39 11.59 -15.20 3.60
CA THR A 39 12.84 -14.46 3.46
C THR A 39 12.63 -13.05 4.02
N SER A 40 12.55 -12.96 5.35
CA SER A 40 12.33 -11.70 6.05
C SER A 40 13.40 -10.70 5.65
N SER A 41 12.99 -9.58 5.07
CA SER A 41 13.88 -8.45 4.84
C SER A 41 14.23 -7.82 6.18
N VAL A 42 15.52 -7.66 6.47
CA VAL A 42 15.99 -6.80 7.57
C VAL A 42 15.85 -5.32 7.19
N ASP A 43 15.77 -5.02 5.89
CA ASP A 43 15.53 -3.70 5.34
C ASP A 43 14.05 -3.35 5.46
N ARG A 44 13.76 -2.31 6.24
CA ARG A 44 12.42 -1.80 6.52
C ARG A 44 11.75 -1.25 5.25
N HIS A 45 12.48 -0.54 4.40
CA HIS A 45 11.92 0.04 3.18
C HIS A 45 11.47 -1.05 2.21
N LEU A 46 12.26 -2.11 2.05
CA LEU A 46 11.87 -3.25 1.24
C LEU A 46 10.63 -3.97 1.81
N LYS A 47 10.55 -4.10 3.14
CA LYS A 47 9.36 -4.65 3.79
C LYS A 47 8.12 -3.79 3.53
N ASP A 48 8.25 -2.47 3.57
CA ASP A 48 7.17 -1.54 3.26
C ASP A 48 6.71 -1.67 1.80
N LEU A 49 7.64 -1.81 0.85
CA LEU A 49 7.32 -2.05 -0.56
C LEU A 49 6.58 -3.40 -0.77
N GLN A 50 7.02 -4.46 -0.08
CA GLN A 50 6.35 -5.76 -0.12
C GLN A 50 4.94 -5.68 0.47
N ASN A 51 4.78 -5.05 1.62
CA ASN A 51 3.49 -4.84 2.27
C ASN A 51 2.54 -4.03 1.38
N PHE A 52 3.03 -2.97 0.74
CA PHE A 52 2.24 -2.17 -0.20
C PHE A 52 1.77 -3.02 -1.41
N GLY A 53 2.64 -3.89 -1.93
CA GLY A 53 2.30 -4.82 -3.00
C GLY A 53 1.15 -5.77 -2.60
N VAL A 54 1.23 -6.35 -1.41
CA VAL A 54 0.15 -7.19 -0.84
C VAL A 54 -1.13 -6.39 -0.64
N ALA A 55 -1.06 -5.18 -0.09
CA ALA A 55 -2.24 -4.33 0.10
C ALA A 55 -2.90 -3.95 -1.23
N SER A 56 -2.10 -3.68 -2.27
CA SER A 56 -2.60 -3.40 -3.63
C SER A 56 -3.32 -4.61 -4.23
N ILE A 57 -2.78 -5.82 -4.04
CA ILE A 57 -3.42 -7.07 -4.45
C ILE A 57 -4.75 -7.25 -3.71
N ASN A 58 -4.77 -7.08 -2.38
CA ASN A 58 -5.98 -7.20 -1.59
C ASN A 58 -7.06 -6.20 -2.05
N PHE A 59 -6.68 -4.95 -2.33
CA PHE A 59 -7.58 -3.96 -2.90
C PHE A 59 -8.15 -4.39 -4.26
N GLN A 60 -7.31 -4.91 -5.15
CA GLN A 60 -7.74 -5.39 -6.47
C GLN A 60 -8.67 -6.62 -6.38
N GLN A 61 -8.50 -7.44 -5.36
CA GLN A 61 -9.37 -8.58 -5.06
C GLN A 61 -10.60 -8.20 -4.22
N GLU A 62 -10.87 -6.90 -4.03
CA GLU A 62 -11.98 -6.37 -3.22
C GLU A 62 -11.92 -6.76 -1.73
N LYS A 63 -10.77 -7.26 -1.27
CA LYS A 63 -10.48 -7.56 0.14
C LYS A 63 -10.08 -6.29 0.88
N TYR A 64 -10.98 -5.31 0.89
CA TYR A 64 -10.69 -3.96 1.40
C TYR A 64 -10.30 -3.94 2.88
N ALA A 65 -10.89 -4.80 3.71
CA ALA A 65 -10.53 -4.91 5.13
C ALA A 65 -9.06 -5.34 5.34
N ASP A 66 -8.60 -6.31 4.55
CA ASP A 66 -7.21 -6.79 4.62
C ASP A 66 -6.23 -5.74 4.09
N ALA A 67 -6.61 -5.01 3.02
CA ALA A 67 -5.83 -3.90 2.52
C ALA A 67 -5.69 -2.78 3.57
N ILE A 68 -6.80 -2.38 4.20
CA ILE A 68 -6.82 -1.37 5.27
C ILE A 68 -5.90 -1.78 6.41
N SER A 69 -6.00 -3.01 6.91
CA SER A 69 -5.21 -3.47 8.05
C SER A 69 -3.70 -3.35 7.80
N ILE A 70 -3.25 -3.67 6.58
CA ILE A 70 -1.83 -3.52 6.20
C ILE A 70 -1.45 -2.04 6.10
N LEU A 71 -2.26 -1.24 5.41
CA LEU A 71 -1.97 0.17 5.12
C LEU A 71 -1.97 1.05 6.37
N GLU A 72 -2.88 0.80 7.33
CA GLU A 72 -2.86 1.48 8.64
C GLU A 72 -1.57 1.18 9.41
N GLY A 73 -1.11 -0.08 9.40
CA GLY A 73 0.17 -0.48 9.97
C GLY A 73 1.33 0.33 9.38
N MET A 74 1.35 0.47 8.05
CA MET A 74 2.38 1.24 7.35
C MET A 74 2.34 2.75 7.63
N GLN A 75 1.15 3.34 7.81
CA GLN A 75 1.01 4.77 8.09
C GLN A 75 1.60 5.17 9.45
N THR A 76 1.57 4.26 10.43
CA THR A 76 2.08 4.52 11.79
C THR A 76 3.59 4.34 11.94
N GLU A 77 4.21 3.55 11.05
CA GLU A 77 5.65 3.38 11.03
C GLU A 77 6.30 4.59 10.30
N GLN A 78 7.26 5.25 10.94
CA GLN A 78 7.95 6.47 10.46
C GLN A 78 8.73 6.34 9.12
N SER A 79 8.45 5.35 8.26
CA SER A 79 9.34 4.89 7.20
C SER A 79 8.76 4.84 5.78
N PHE A 80 7.44 4.96 5.59
CA PHE A 80 6.87 4.94 4.24
C PHE A 80 5.75 5.96 4.08
N LEU A 81 6.13 7.24 4.05
CA LEU A 81 5.22 8.31 3.67
C LEU A 81 5.37 8.55 2.16
N ASN A 82 4.50 7.92 1.37
CA ASN A 82 4.32 8.27 -0.03
C ASN A 82 2.84 8.52 -0.34
N GLU A 83 2.59 9.22 -1.45
CA GLU A 83 1.25 9.61 -1.88
C GLU A 83 0.38 8.37 -2.14
N ASP A 84 0.98 7.31 -2.71
CA ASP A 84 0.29 6.06 -3.05
C ASP A 84 -0.32 5.35 -1.83
N LEU A 85 0.35 5.38 -0.68
CA LEU A 85 -0.17 4.85 0.59
C LEU A 85 -1.50 5.53 0.96
N TYR A 86 -1.50 6.86 1.01
CA TYR A 86 -2.68 7.63 1.39
C TYR A 86 -3.81 7.47 0.39
N ILE A 87 -3.49 7.45 -0.90
CA ILE A 87 -4.46 7.24 -1.98
C ILE A 87 -5.13 5.87 -1.80
N LEU A 88 -4.33 4.80 -1.70
CA LEU A 88 -4.86 3.45 -1.62
C LEU A 88 -5.64 3.21 -0.32
N LEU A 89 -5.18 3.74 0.81
CA LEU A 89 -5.88 3.65 2.09
C LEU A 89 -7.23 4.38 2.03
N GLY A 90 -7.25 5.61 1.52
CA GLY A 90 -8.49 6.37 1.37
C GLY A 90 -9.48 5.65 0.45
N LEU A 91 -9.01 5.14 -0.69
CA LEU A 91 -9.86 4.39 -1.62
C LEU A 91 -10.39 3.09 -0.99
N SER A 92 -9.57 2.40 -0.21
CA SER A 92 -10.00 1.19 0.51
C SER A 92 -11.08 1.52 1.54
N TYR A 93 -10.99 2.65 2.22
CA TYR A 93 -12.04 3.13 3.11
C TYR A 93 -13.34 3.48 2.37
N GLU A 94 -13.26 4.18 1.24
CA GLU A 94 -14.46 4.47 0.44
C GLU A 94 -15.16 3.19 -0.05
N LYS A 95 -14.37 2.23 -0.51
CA LYS A 95 -14.88 0.95 -1.02
C LYS A 95 -15.43 0.02 0.07
N SER A 96 -15.07 0.25 1.31
CA SER A 96 -15.57 -0.48 2.48
C SER A 96 -16.63 0.30 3.28
N ASP A 97 -17.24 1.31 2.66
CA ASP A 97 -18.32 2.12 3.26
C ASP A 97 -17.90 2.83 4.58
N GLN A 98 -16.65 3.31 4.62
CA GLN A 98 -16.09 4.08 5.74
C GLN A 98 -15.69 5.50 5.29
N PRO A 99 -16.64 6.33 4.81
CA PRO A 99 -16.33 7.61 4.19
C PRO A 99 -15.67 8.61 5.14
N GLU A 100 -15.96 8.57 6.44
CA GLU A 100 -15.34 9.46 7.44
C GLU A 100 -13.84 9.18 7.58
N LYS A 101 -13.46 7.90 7.54
CA LYS A 101 -12.04 7.50 7.57
C LYS A 101 -11.34 7.87 6.28
N ALA A 102 -11.98 7.69 5.12
CA ALA A 102 -11.45 8.14 3.83
C ALA A 102 -11.18 9.66 3.84
N ILE A 103 -12.12 10.45 4.36
CA ILE A 103 -11.96 11.91 4.52
C ILE A 103 -10.73 12.21 5.38
N ALA A 104 -10.61 11.60 6.56
CA ALA A 104 -9.47 11.83 7.44
C ALA A 104 -8.14 11.45 6.77
N THR A 105 -8.10 10.35 6.01
CA THR A 105 -6.91 9.93 5.27
C THR A 105 -6.49 10.95 4.21
N TYR A 106 -7.42 11.47 3.41
CA TYR A 106 -7.10 12.48 2.39
C TYR A 106 -6.72 13.84 2.99
N GLU A 107 -7.35 14.23 4.11
CA GLU A 107 -6.93 15.42 4.85
C GLU A 107 -5.48 15.30 5.34
N ASN A 108 -5.12 14.15 5.92
CA ASN A 108 -3.74 13.88 6.36
C ASN A 108 -2.77 13.93 5.18
N MET A 109 -3.13 13.36 4.03
CA MET A 109 -2.32 13.44 2.81
C MET A 109 -2.03 14.88 2.40
N ILE A 110 -3.05 15.74 2.34
CA ILE A 110 -2.91 17.13 1.92
C ILE A 110 -2.08 17.95 2.91
N GLN A 111 -2.22 17.67 4.21
CA GLN A 111 -1.48 18.34 5.27
C GLN A 111 0.01 17.96 5.26
N LEU A 112 0.30 16.67 5.13
CA LEU A 112 1.66 16.12 5.24
C LEU A 112 2.43 16.21 3.91
N LEU A 113 1.76 16.06 2.77
CA LEU A 113 2.36 16.00 1.44
C LEU A 113 1.99 17.24 0.62
N GLN A 114 2.37 18.42 1.12
CA GLN A 114 1.92 19.71 0.58
C GLN A 114 2.31 19.96 -0.89
N ARG A 115 3.38 19.31 -1.37
CA ARG A 115 3.88 19.40 -2.75
C ARG A 115 3.47 18.20 -3.61
N SER A 116 2.51 17.40 -3.14
CA SER A 116 2.03 16.22 -3.86
C SER A 116 1.40 16.59 -5.19
N PHE A 117 1.73 15.82 -6.23
CA PHE A 117 1.08 15.93 -7.53
C PHE A 117 -0.41 15.55 -7.43
N PHE A 118 -0.72 14.60 -6.56
CA PHE A 118 -2.09 14.12 -6.31
C PHE A 118 -2.89 14.99 -5.32
N LYS A 119 -2.32 16.07 -4.77
CA LYS A 119 -3.07 16.97 -3.86
C LYS A 119 -4.37 17.50 -4.47
N PRO A 120 -4.42 18.04 -5.70
CA PRO A 120 -5.68 18.50 -6.30
C PRO A 120 -6.70 17.37 -6.46
N TRP A 121 -6.24 16.16 -6.79
CA TRP A 121 -7.10 14.97 -6.87
C TRP A 121 -7.72 14.63 -5.51
N ALA A 122 -6.93 14.66 -4.44
CA ALA A 122 -7.41 14.41 -3.08
C ALA A 122 -8.42 15.48 -2.63
N GLU A 123 -8.18 16.75 -2.95
CA GLU A 123 -9.11 17.87 -2.68
C GLU A 123 -10.46 17.68 -3.39
N GLU A 124 -10.44 17.28 -4.67
CA GLU A 124 -11.66 16.97 -5.43
C GLU A 124 -12.43 15.79 -4.82
N ARG A 125 -11.71 14.73 -4.40
CA ARG A 125 -12.31 13.56 -3.76
C ARG A 125 -12.97 13.92 -2.43
N LEU A 126 -12.30 14.71 -1.60
CA LEU A 126 -12.83 15.23 -0.34
C LEU A 126 -14.12 16.03 -0.53
N LEU A 127 -14.17 16.91 -1.55
CA LEU A 127 -15.36 17.70 -1.84
C LEU A 127 -16.55 16.79 -2.16
N ARG A 128 -16.34 15.76 -2.98
CA ARG A 128 -17.40 14.79 -3.32
C ARG A 128 -17.91 14.03 -2.09
N LEU A 129 -17.00 13.48 -1.29
CA LEU A 129 -17.36 12.72 -0.08
C LEU A 129 -18.15 13.58 0.92
N ARG A 130 -17.71 14.80 1.17
CA ARG A 130 -18.39 15.73 2.09
C ARG A 130 -19.75 16.21 1.59
N ASN A 131 -19.94 16.31 0.27
CA ASN A 131 -21.23 16.67 -0.30
C ASN A 131 -22.23 15.52 -0.19
N ASN A 132 -21.77 14.28 -0.44
CA ASN A 132 -22.60 13.08 -0.30
C ASN A 132 -22.98 12.80 1.16
N ALA A 133 -22.13 13.16 2.13
CA ALA A 133 -22.46 13.04 3.55
C ALA A 133 -23.54 14.03 4.04
N LYS A 134 -23.89 15.04 3.24
CA LYS A 134 -24.88 16.09 3.59
C LYS A 134 -26.24 15.89 2.91
N SER A 135 -26.34 14.97 1.96
CA SER A 135 -27.55 14.63 1.21
C SER A 135 -28.27 13.43 1.83
#